data_AF-A0A661TC23-F1
#
_entry.id   AF-A0A661TC23-F1
#
_cell.length_a   1.000
_cell.length_b   1.000
_cell.length_c   1.000
_cell.angle_alpha   90.00
_cell.angle_beta   90.00
_cell.angle_gamma   90.00
#
_symmetry.space_group_name_H-M   'P 1'
#
loop_
_entity.id
_entity.type
_entity.pdbx_description
1 polymer ?
#
loop_
_entity_poly.entity_id
_entity_poly.type
_entity_poly.pdbx_seq_one_letter_code
_entity_poly.pdbx_strand_id
1 'polypeptide(L)' 'MISPKLVEVGRHLNIEIITYADLEAVEGAAGNFKVKIRKRARSVNMDLCTGCGSCVENCPVTNEAQLPLQHV' A
#
# COMPACT_ATOMS: atom_id res chain seq x y z
N MET A 1 8.99 11.76 -14.29
CA MET A 1 8.13 10.64 -14.70
C MET A 1 8.55 9.40 -13.90
N ILE A 2 7.79 9.01 -12.87
CA ILE A 2 8.18 7.90 -11.96
C ILE A 2 7.56 6.55 -12.34
N SER A 3 6.53 6.58 -13.17
CA SER A 3 5.72 5.42 -13.55
C SER A 3 6.53 4.23 -14.06
N PRO A 4 7.56 4.40 -14.93
CA PRO A 4 8.37 3.26 -15.37
C PRO A 4 9.03 2.51 -14.21
N LYS A 5 9.56 3.23 -13.20
CA LYS A 5 10.25 2.60 -12.07
C LYS A 5 9.28 1.90 -11.12
N LEU A 6 8.08 2.45 -10.92
CA LEU A 6 7.04 1.81 -10.11
C LEU A 6 6.60 0.48 -10.71
N VAL A 7 6.44 0.42 -12.04
CA VAL A 7 6.06 -0.82 -12.74
C VAL A 7 7.19 -1.86 -12.68
N GLU A 8 8.44 -1.44 -12.89
CA GLU A 8 9.61 -2.32 -12.83
C GLU A 8 9.76 -2.96 -11.43
N VAL A 9 9.74 -2.14 -10.38
CA VAL A 9 9.85 -2.61 -8.98
C VAL A 9 8.66 -3.50 -8.61
N GLY A 10 7.45 -3.17 -9.10
CA GLY A 10 6.23 -3.94 -8.92
C GLY A 10 6.28 -5.39 -9.39
N ARG A 11 7.17 -5.71 -10.35
CA ARG A 11 7.25 -7.02 -11.01
C ARG A 11 8.55 -7.75 -10.70
N HIS A 12 9.39 -7.20 -9.83
CA HIS A 12 10.72 -7.74 -9.57
C HIS A 12 10.67 -8.91 -8.58
N LEU A 13 11.21 -10.08 -8.96
CA LEU A 13 11.10 -11.33 -8.19
C LEU A 13 11.81 -11.28 -6.81
N ASN A 14 12.86 -10.47 -6.68
CA ASN A 14 13.62 -10.34 -5.42
C ASN A 14 13.14 -9.18 -4.53
N ILE A 15 11.99 -8.57 -4.84
CA ILE A 15 11.45 -7.45 -4.06
C ILE A 15 10.02 -7.79 -3.66
N GLU A 16 9.77 -7.82 -2.35
CA GLU A 16 8.42 -7.87 -1.80
C GLU A 16 7.93 -6.45 -1.50
N ILE A 17 6.77 -6.07 -2.05
CA ILE A 17 6.17 -4.76 -1.81
C ILE A 17 5.03 -4.90 -0.81
N ILE A 18 5.24 -4.33 0.38
CA ILE A 18 4.21 -4.26 1.42
C ILE A 18 3.62 -2.85 1.40
N THR A 19 2.55 -2.65 0.61
CA THR A 19 1.88 -1.34 0.52
C THR A 19 0.96 -1.08 1.71
N TYR A 20 0.69 0.21 1.98
CA TYR A 20 -0.21 0.68 3.05
C TYR A 20 0.13 0.06 4.41
N ALA A 21 1.41 0.12 4.76
CA ALA A 21 1.94 -0.47 5.96
C ALA A 21 2.89 0.49 6.67
N ASP A 22 2.95 0.36 7.99
CA ASP A 22 3.85 1.12 8.86
C ASP A 22 4.89 0.19 9.47
N LEU A 23 6.11 0.68 9.62
CA LEU A 23 7.13 0.03 10.44
C LEU A 23 6.85 0.36 11.92
N GLU A 24 6.52 -0.66 12.72
CA GLU A 24 6.21 -0.46 14.14
C GLU A 24 7.44 -0.63 15.04
N ALA A 25 8.30 -1.59 14.72
CA ALA A 25 9.47 -1.89 15.52
C ALA A 25 10.58 -2.51 14.67
N VAL A 26 11.82 -2.27 15.10
CA VAL A 26 13.03 -2.90 14.58
C VAL A 26 13.86 -3.36 15.76
N GLU A 27 14.16 -4.65 15.79
CA GLU A 27 14.99 -5.29 16.81
C GLU A 27 16.19 -5.97 16.16
N GLY A 28 17.23 -6.20 16.95
CA GLY A 28 18.45 -6.88 16.53
C GLY A 28 19.60 -5.93 16.19
N ALA A 29 20.55 -6.42 15.40
CA ALA A 29 21.78 -5.72 15.06
C ALA A 29 22.14 -5.94 13.58
N ALA A 30 23.18 -5.26 13.10
CA ALA A 30 23.63 -5.34 11.71
C ALA A 30 23.73 -6.80 11.22
N GLY A 31 23.02 -7.11 10.13
CA GLY A 31 22.96 -8.44 9.51
C GLY A 31 21.87 -9.37 10.04
N ASN A 32 21.27 -9.09 11.20
CA ASN A 32 20.21 -9.91 11.81
C ASN A 32 19.11 -9.01 12.41
N PHE A 33 18.30 -8.43 11.53
CA PHE A 33 17.17 -7.59 11.95
C PHE A 33 15.87 -8.40 11.99
N LYS A 34 15.07 -8.13 13.01
CA LYS A 34 13.68 -8.56 13.08
C LYS A 34 12.81 -7.31 13.08
N VAL A 35 11.97 -7.19 12.06
CA VAL A 35 11.09 -6.02 11.87
C VAL A 35 9.64 -6.40 12.08
N LYS A 36 8.90 -5.53 12.74
CA LYS A 36 7.45 -5.64 12.89
C LYS A 36 6.78 -4.61 12.00
N ILE A 37 6.00 -5.08 11.04
CA ILE A 37 5.31 -4.25 10.07
C ILE A 37 3.80 -4.40 10.29
N ARG A 38 3.10 -3.28 10.46
CA ARG A 38 1.64 -3.25 10.50
C ARG A 38 1.08 -2.94 9.13
N LYS A 39 0.48 -3.93 8.49
CA LYS A 39 -0.31 -3.73 7.26
C LYS A 39 -1.68 -3.19 7.65
N ARG A 40 -1.98 -1.94 7.27
CA ARG A 40 -3.27 -1.31 7.58
C ARG A 40 -4.39 -2.00 6.81
N ALA A 41 -5.55 -2.13 7.45
CA ALA A 41 -6.73 -2.72 6.84
C ALA A 41 -7.24 -1.80 5.72
N ARG A 42 -7.35 -2.34 4.49
CA ARG A 42 -8.01 -1.67 3.36
C ARG A 42 -9.52 -1.90 3.35
N SER A 43 -10.00 -2.78 4.24
CA SER A 43 -11.38 -3.27 4.26
C SER A 43 -11.84 -3.87 2.91
N VAL A 44 -10.88 -4.35 2.11
CA VAL A 44 -11.06 -5.00 0.81
C VAL A 44 -10.11 -6.20 0.74
N ASN A 45 -10.59 -7.32 0.21
CA ASN A 45 -9.72 -8.46 -0.09
C ASN A 45 -8.90 -8.15 -1.36
N MET A 46 -7.59 -7.94 -1.19
CA MET A 46 -6.70 -7.56 -2.29
C MET A 46 -6.43 -8.68 -3.29
N ASP A 47 -6.63 -9.94 -2.92
CA ASP A 47 -6.45 -11.07 -3.84
C ASP A 47 -7.61 -11.18 -4.84
N LEU A 48 -8.77 -10.59 -4.50
CA LEU A 48 -9.96 -10.53 -5.35
C LEU A 48 -10.15 -9.17 -6.06
N CYS A 49 -9.44 -8.13 -5.59
CA CYS A 49 -9.58 -6.78 -6.13
C CYS A 49 -8.86 -6.65 -7.48
N THR A 50 -9.60 -6.31 -8.52
CA THR A 50 -9.06 -6.10 -9.88
C THR A 50 -8.67 -4.65 -10.16
N GLY A 51 -8.99 -3.72 -9.25
CA GLY A 51 -8.76 -2.29 -9.45
C GLY A 51 -9.69 -1.62 -10.46
N CYS A 52 -10.86 -2.21 -10.76
CA CYS A 52 -11.79 -1.70 -11.77
C CYS A 52 -12.47 -0.36 -11.43
N GLY A 53 -12.52 0.04 -10.15
CA GLY A 53 -13.11 1.31 -9.72
C GLY A 53 -14.63 1.32 -9.51
N SER A 54 -15.35 0.25 -9.88
CA SER A 54 -16.82 0.19 -9.78
C SER A 54 -17.37 0.36 -8.35
N CYS A 55 -16.57 0.02 -7.33
CA CYS A 55 -16.96 0.25 -5.93
C CYS A 55 -17.02 1.74 -5.57
N VAL A 56 -16.20 2.58 -6.22
CA VAL A 56 -16.17 4.03 -5.98
C VAL A 56 -17.39 4.70 -6.65
N GLU A 57 -17.72 4.30 -7.88
CA GLU A 57 -18.85 4.85 -8.63
C GLU A 57 -20.21 4.62 -7.94
N ASN A 58 -20.38 3.46 -7.33
CA ASN A 58 -21.61 3.06 -6.65
C ASN A 58 -21.62 3.44 -5.16
N CYS A 59 -20.58 4.11 -4.67
CA CYS A 59 -20.46 4.45 -3.26
C CYS A 59 -21.56 5.45 -2.87
N PRO A 60 -22.48 5.11 -1.94
CA PRO A 60 -23.58 6.01 -1.56
C PRO A 60 -23.11 7.16 -0.67
N VAL A 61 -21.89 7.10 -0.14
CA VAL A 61 -21.29 8.18 0.65
C VAL A 61 -20.49 9.11 -0.25
N THR A 62 -20.89 10.38 -0.26
CA THR A 62 -20.18 11.49 -0.91
C THR A 62 -19.13 12.05 0.05
N ASN A 63 -18.21 11.21 0.51
CA ASN A 63 -17.05 11.71 1.23
C ASN A 63 -15.94 12.03 0.22
N GLU A 64 -15.46 13.26 0.26
CA GLU A 64 -14.22 13.66 -0.39
C GLU A 64 -13.14 12.65 0.00
N ALA A 65 -12.52 12.00 -0.99
CA ALA A 65 -11.40 11.13 -0.72
C ALA A 65 -10.36 11.98 0.01
N GLN A 66 -10.11 11.70 1.28
CA GLN A 66 -9.03 12.35 2.03
C GLN A 66 -7.71 11.83 1.47
N LEU A 67 -7.34 12.38 0.32
CA LEU A 67 -6.08 12.16 -0.34
C LEU A 67 -5.05 12.92 0.50
N PRO A 68 -3.90 12.31 0.83
CA PRO A 68 -2.83 12.98 1.57
C PRO A 68 -2.21 14.19 0.84
N LEU A 69 -2.75 14.57 -0.33
CA LEU A 69 -2.34 15.71 -1.13
C LEU A 69 -3.26 16.95 -1.00
N GLN A 70 -4.29 16.94 -0.14
CA GLN A 70 -5.18 18.09 0.08
C GLN A 70 -4.89 18.88 1.37
N HIS A 71 -3.77 18.63 2.02
CA HIS A 71 -3.26 19.47 3.11
C HIS A 71 -1.86 20.00 2.75
N VAL A 72 -1.83 21.02 1.89
CA VAL A 72 -0.80 22.06 1.86
C VAL A 72 -1.50 23.37 2.17
#